data_AF-A0A2S9FQF7-F1
#
_entry.id   AF-A0A2S9FQF7-F1
#
_cell.length_a   1.000
_cell.length_b   1.000
_cell.length_c   1.000
_cell.angle_alpha   90.00
_cell.angle_beta   90.00
_cell.angle_gamma   90.00
#
_symmetry.space_group_name_H-M   'P 1'
#
loop_
_entity.id
_entity.type
_entity.pdbx_description
1 polymer ?
#
loop_
_entity_poly.entity_id
_entity_poly.type
_entity_poly.pdbx_seq_one_letter_code
_entity_poly.pdbx_strand_id
1 'polypeptide(L)'
;VTDVLDRYLPDREKHGALRGMLAFLAVNTTYRGPATPGSAAALAFGLAVPDENATLIKKFRGGMGAVTEHLLQMFTAAGGELRLRSKVEEILVVDGRVTGVR
;
A
#
# COMPACT_ATOMS: atom_id res chain seq x y z
N VAL A 1 -1.40 16.81 1.45
CA VAL A 1 -2.10 17.11 0.18
C VAL A 1 -3.25 18.08 0.40
N THR A 2 -3.90 18.05 1.57
CA THR A 2 -4.96 19.01 1.94
C THR A 2 -4.54 20.46 1.74
N ASP A 3 -3.30 20.80 2.07
CA ASP A 3 -2.65 22.10 1.84
C ASP A 3 -2.63 22.51 0.34
N VAL A 4 -2.30 21.56 -0.54
CA VAL A 4 -2.35 21.75 -2.00
C VAL A 4 -3.78 21.97 -2.46
N LEU A 5 -4.73 21.16 -1.97
CA LEU A 5 -6.14 21.28 -2.35
C LEU A 5 -6.76 22.59 -1.85
N ASP A 6 -6.45 23.03 -0.63
CA ASP A 6 -6.90 24.30 -0.08
C ASP A 6 -6.35 25.49 -0.88
N ARG A 7 -5.12 25.39 -1.41
CA ARG A 7 -4.52 26.43 -2.25
C ARG A 7 -5.12 26.52 -3.65
N TYR A 8 -5.33 25.39 -4.33
CA TYR A 8 -5.72 25.37 -5.75
C TYR A 8 -7.21 25.11 -5.99
N LEU A 9 -7.93 24.59 -5.00
CA LEU A 9 -9.38 24.34 -5.03
C LEU A 9 -10.04 24.89 -3.75
N PRO A 10 -9.95 26.21 -3.47
CA PRO A 10 -10.29 26.77 -2.17
C PRO A 10 -11.77 26.61 -1.79
N ASP A 11 -12.68 26.67 -2.76
CA ASP A 11 -14.11 26.46 -2.55
C ASP A 11 -14.41 24.96 -2.32
N ARG A 12 -14.76 24.63 -1.08
CA ARG A 12 -14.93 23.24 -0.64
C ARG A 12 -16.26 22.62 -1.09
N GLU A 13 -17.32 23.40 -1.20
CA GLU A 13 -18.61 22.91 -1.68
C GLU A 13 -18.57 22.73 -3.19
N LYS A 14 -18.16 23.76 -3.91
CA LYS A 14 -18.13 23.74 -5.38
C LYS A 14 -17.17 22.69 -5.92
N HIS A 15 -16.01 22.49 -5.28
CA HIS A 15 -14.99 21.54 -5.74
C HIS A 15 -14.99 20.22 -4.97
N GLY A 16 -16.03 19.91 -4.19
CA GLY A 16 -16.06 18.74 -3.30
C GLY A 16 -15.69 17.43 -4.01
N ALA A 17 -16.26 17.18 -5.19
CA ALA A 17 -15.96 16.00 -5.99
C ALA A 17 -14.49 15.92 -6.45
N LEU A 18 -13.93 17.03 -6.98
CA LEU A 18 -12.54 17.11 -7.42
C LEU A 18 -11.56 16.96 -6.25
N ARG A 19 -11.86 17.61 -5.12
CA ARG A 19 -11.08 17.51 -3.89
C ARG A 19 -11.07 16.08 -3.36
N GLY A 20 -12.21 15.38 -3.40
CA GLY A 20 -12.32 13.97 -3.02
C GLY A 20 -11.48 13.06 -3.90
N MET A 21 -11.57 13.21 -5.23
CA MET A 21 -10.79 12.43 -6.19
C MET A 21 -9.28 12.62 -5.99
N LEU A 22 -8.81 13.86 -5.86
CA LEU A 22 -7.38 14.16 -5.68
C LEU A 22 -6.87 13.71 -4.30
N ALA A 23 -7.69 13.84 -3.25
CA ALA A 23 -7.34 13.31 -1.93
C ALA A 23 -7.23 11.78 -1.95
N PHE A 24 -8.11 11.09 -2.68
CA PHE A 24 -8.02 9.64 -2.87
C PHE A 24 -6.75 9.24 -3.61
N LEU A 25 -6.42 9.91 -4.72
CA LEU A 25 -5.18 9.67 -5.46
C LEU A 25 -3.94 9.86 -4.57
N ALA A 26 -3.95 10.86 -3.69
CA ALA A 26 -2.86 11.18 -2.78
C ALA A 26 -2.62 10.15 -1.66
N VAL A 27 -3.56 9.24 -1.42
CA VAL A 27 -3.44 8.19 -0.40
C VAL A 27 -3.48 6.79 -0.98
N ASN A 28 -3.59 6.67 -2.30
CA ASN A 28 -3.61 5.39 -2.98
C ASN A 28 -2.32 4.62 -2.62
N THR A 29 -2.46 3.38 -2.13
CA THR A 29 -1.38 2.50 -1.64
C THR A 29 -0.69 2.91 -0.33
N THR A 30 -1.22 3.91 0.39
CA THR A 30 -0.69 4.34 1.70
C THR A 30 -1.64 3.97 2.84
N TYR A 31 -1.13 3.68 4.04
CA TYR A 31 -1.97 3.44 5.22
C TYR A 31 -2.46 4.74 5.90
N ARG A 32 -2.05 5.91 5.39
CA ARG A 32 -2.20 7.21 6.06
C ARG A 32 -3.21 8.10 5.33
N GLY A 33 -3.76 9.10 6.04
CA GLY A 33 -4.75 10.02 5.49
C GLY A 33 -4.15 11.17 4.65
N PRO A 34 -4.98 11.92 3.89
CA PRO A 34 -4.54 12.97 2.94
C PRO A 34 -3.94 14.22 3.61
N ALA A 35 -4.18 14.41 4.91
CA ALA A 35 -3.55 15.46 5.71
C ALA A 35 -2.13 15.09 6.18
N THR A 36 -1.70 13.84 6.00
CA THR A 36 -0.41 13.37 6.50
C THR A 36 0.74 13.95 5.67
N PRO A 37 1.85 14.40 6.31
CA PRO A 37 3.05 14.80 5.58
C PRO A 37 3.52 13.73 4.59
N GLY A 38 3.89 14.14 3.38
CA GLY A 38 4.32 13.25 2.28
C GLY A 38 3.21 12.84 1.30
N SER A 39 1.93 12.99 1.64
CA SER A 39 0.80 12.66 0.74
C SER A 39 0.78 13.45 -0.59
N ALA A 40 1.34 14.67 -0.60
CA ALA A 40 1.47 15.45 -1.83
C ALA A 40 2.44 14.82 -2.84
N ALA A 41 3.48 14.12 -2.37
CA ALA A 41 4.41 13.40 -3.25
C ALA A 41 3.75 12.18 -3.91
N ALA A 42 2.87 11.47 -3.18
CA ALA A 42 2.07 10.38 -3.75
C ALA A 42 1.10 10.88 -4.83
N LEU A 43 0.45 12.04 -4.60
CA LEU A 43 -0.35 12.70 -5.64
C LEU A 43 0.49 13.07 -6.87
N ALA A 44 1.65 13.69 -6.65
CA ALA A 44 2.56 14.07 -7.73
C ALA A 44 3.02 12.85 -8.54
N PHE A 45 3.37 11.74 -7.88
CA PHE A 45 3.70 10.47 -8.53
C PHE A 45 2.55 9.92 -9.38
N GLY A 46 1.31 9.97 -8.86
CA GLY A 46 0.13 9.52 -9.60
C GLY A 46 -0.21 10.39 -10.81
N LEU A 47 0.13 11.69 -10.78
CA LEU A 47 -0.09 12.63 -11.89
C LEU A 47 1.08 12.68 -12.88
N ALA A 48 2.29 12.33 -12.44
CA ALA A 48 3.51 12.43 -13.22
C ALA A 48 3.73 11.23 -14.16
N VAL A 49 2.67 10.59 -14.69
CA VAL A 49 2.80 9.47 -15.63
C VAL A 49 3.64 9.94 -16.84
N PRO A 50 4.88 9.43 -17.02
CA PRO A 50 5.85 10.10 -17.89
C PRO A 50 5.51 10.20 -19.38
N ASP A 51 4.68 9.31 -19.91
CA ASP A 51 4.12 9.31 -21.27
C ASP A 51 3.33 8.00 -21.45
N GLU A 52 2.83 7.73 -22.66
CA GLU A 52 2.13 6.50 -23.06
C GLU A 52 2.98 5.21 -22.93
N ASN A 53 4.31 5.32 -22.82
CA ASN A 53 5.22 4.20 -22.58
C ASN A 53 5.55 3.98 -21.10
N ALA A 54 5.23 4.94 -20.25
CA ALA A 54 5.60 4.91 -18.86
C ALA A 54 4.66 4.01 -18.04
N THR A 55 5.08 2.75 -17.90
CA THR A 55 4.33 1.74 -17.15
C THR A 55 4.62 1.89 -15.65
N LEU A 56 3.90 2.80 -14.97
CA LEU A 56 4.02 2.95 -13.51
C LEU A 56 3.69 1.65 -12.75
N ILE A 57 2.79 0.83 -13.29
CA ILE A 57 2.40 -0.47 -12.74
C ILE A 57 2.35 -1.48 -13.88
N LYS A 58 3.30 -2.41 -13.90
CA LYS A 58 3.19 -3.60 -14.76
C LYS A 58 2.28 -4.62 -14.06
N LYS A 59 1.19 -4.99 -14.73
CA LYS A 59 0.36 -6.11 -14.28
C LYS A 59 1.18 -7.38 -14.41
N PHE A 60 1.33 -8.12 -13.32
CA PHE A 60 1.92 -9.46 -13.39
C PHE A 60 1.01 -10.38 -14.19
N ARG A 61 1.59 -11.20 -15.07
CA ARG A 61 0.87 -12.30 -15.71
C ARG A 61 0.39 -13.24 -14.60
N GLY A 62 -0.92 -13.50 -14.53
CA GLY A 62 -1.52 -14.24 -13.41
C GLY A 62 -1.89 -13.38 -12.19
N GLY A 63 -1.73 -12.06 -12.26
CA GLY A 63 -2.06 -11.14 -11.17
C GLY A 63 -1.08 -11.20 -10.00
N MET A 64 -1.42 -10.53 -8.88
CA MET A 64 -0.57 -10.52 -7.68
C MET A 64 -0.37 -11.91 -7.06
N GLY A 65 -1.30 -12.84 -7.28
CA GLY A 65 -1.18 -14.23 -6.82
C GLY A 65 0.07 -14.93 -7.36
N ALA A 66 0.47 -14.62 -8.60
CA ALA A 66 1.68 -15.18 -9.20
C ALA A 66 2.96 -14.81 -8.43
N VAL A 67 3.01 -13.61 -7.84
CA VAL A 67 4.14 -13.17 -7.03
C VAL A 67 4.18 -13.93 -5.71
N THR A 68 3.05 -14.02 -5.00
CA THR A 68 2.98 -14.75 -3.74
C THR A 68 3.24 -16.25 -3.91
N GLU A 69 2.79 -16.83 -5.02
CA GLU A 69 3.04 -18.23 -5.35
C GLU A 69 4.51 -18.49 -5.65
N HIS A 70 5.17 -17.61 -6.42
CA HIS A 70 6.60 -17.71 -6.67
C HIS A 70 7.42 -17.63 -5.38
N LEU A 71 7.08 -16.70 -4.49
CA LEU A 71 7.74 -16.59 -3.18
C LEU A 71 7.52 -17.85 -2.32
N LEU A 72 6.30 -18.40 -2.32
CA LEU A 72 6.01 -19.65 -1.63
C LEU A 72 6.86 -20.80 -2.16
N GLN A 73 6.96 -20.95 -3.48
CA GLN A 73 7.80 -21.98 -4.11
C GLN A 73 9.27 -21.84 -3.72
N MET A 74 9.81 -20.63 -3.73
CA MET A 74 11.20 -20.39 -3.30
C MET A 74 11.40 -20.74 -1.83
N PHE A 75 10.47 -20.34 -0.96
CA PHE A 75 10.54 -20.60 0.48
C PHE A 75 10.48 -22.10 0.79
N THR A 76 9.57 -22.84 0.15
CA THR A 76 9.44 -24.30 0.36
C THR A 76 10.61 -25.05 -0.26
N ALA A 77 11.13 -24.62 -1.41
CA ALA A 77 12.35 -25.19 -2.00
C ALA A 77 13.58 -25.02 -1.10
N ALA A 78 13.62 -23.95 -0.29
CA ALA A 78 14.65 -23.75 0.73
C ALA A 78 14.40 -24.52 2.05
N GLY A 79 13.35 -25.35 2.11
CA GLY A 79 13.00 -26.16 3.29
C GLY A 79 12.03 -25.47 4.27
N GLY A 80 11.46 -24.33 3.90
CA GLY A 80 10.45 -23.64 4.70
C GLY A 80 9.10 -24.35 4.71
N GLU A 81 8.38 -24.28 5.83
CA GLU A 81 7.02 -24.80 5.97
C GLU A 81 5.98 -23.67 6.03
N LEU A 82 4.95 -23.74 5.18
CA LEU A 82 3.78 -22.87 5.27
C LEU A 82 2.61 -23.60 5.94
N ARG A 83 2.15 -23.07 7.08
CA ARG A 83 0.96 -23.57 7.78
C ARG A 83 -0.21 -22.61 7.54
N LEU A 84 -1.17 -23.06 6.75
CA LEU A 84 -2.38 -22.31 6.44
C LEU A 84 -3.50 -22.65 7.43
N ARG A 85 -4.41 -21.69 7.65
CA ARG A 85 -5.56 -21.83 8.57
C ARG A 85 -5.13 -22.16 10.00
N SER A 86 -3.93 -21.76 10.38
CA SER A 86 -3.38 -21.90 11.73
C SER A 86 -3.38 -20.53 12.39
N LYS A 87 -4.43 -20.24 13.19
CA LYS A 87 -4.51 -18.99 13.95
C LYS A 87 -3.52 -19.06 15.12
N VAL A 88 -2.66 -18.05 15.24
CA VAL A 88 -1.83 -17.86 16.44
C VAL A 88 -2.71 -17.25 17.53
N GLU A 89 -2.77 -17.90 18.69
CA GLU A 89 -3.51 -17.46 19.87
C GLU A 89 -2.62 -16.61 20.78
N GLU A 90 -1.33 -16.95 20.87
CA GLU A 90 -0.41 -16.32 21.81
C GLU A 90 1.04 -16.29 21.31
N ILE A 91 1.76 -15.23 21.64
CA ILE A 91 3.22 -15.15 21.49
C ILE A 91 3.86 -15.53 22.82
N LEU A 92 4.72 -16.56 22.81
CA LEU A 92 5.36 -17.07 24.02
C LEU A 92 6.62 -16.25 24.33
N VAL A 93 6.74 -15.80 25.57
CA VAL A 93 7.87 -14.98 26.05
C VAL A 93 8.45 -15.56 27.34
N VAL A 94 9.77 -15.73 27.37
CA VAL A 94 10.52 -16.18 28.56
C VAL A 94 11.66 -15.19 28.79
N ASP A 95 11.80 -14.70 30.02
CA ASP A 95 12.83 -13.72 30.40
C ASP A 95 12.91 -12.50 29.47
N GLY A 96 11.74 -12.04 29.00
CA GLY A 96 11.62 -10.90 28.08
C GLY A 96 12.00 -11.19 26.62
N ARG A 97 12.23 -12.45 26.24
CA ARG A 97 12.55 -12.85 24.85
C ARG A 97 11.45 -13.75 24.27
N VAL A 98 11.11 -13.53 23.00
CA VAL A 98 10.17 -14.37 22.25
C VAL A 98 10.79 -15.75 22.02
N THR A 99 10.07 -16.80 22.40
CA THR A 99 10.49 -18.20 22.25
C THR A 99 9.65 -18.99 21.25
N GLY A 100 8.47 -18.49 20.89
CA GLY A 100 7.61 -19.14 19.90
C GLY A 100 6.22 -18.54 19.84
N VAL A 101 5.31 -19.29 19.21
CA VAL A 101 3.89 -18.98 19.11
C VAL A 101 3.08 -20.24 19.40
N ARG A 102 1.89 -20.06 19.98
CA ARG A 102 0.90 -21.11 20.16
C ARG A 102 -0.37 -20.73 19.40
#